data_AF-A0A1R4H0P0-F1
#
_entry.id   AF-A0A1R4H0P0-F1
#
_cell.length_a   1.000
_cell.length_b   1.000
_cell.length_c   1.000
_cell.angle_alpha   90.00
_cell.angle_beta   90.00
_cell.angle_gamma   90.00
#
_symmetry.space_group_name_H-M   'P 1'
#
loop_
_entity.id
_entity.type
_entity.pdbx_description
1 polymer ?
#
loop_
_entity_poly.entity_id
_entity_poly.type
_entity_poly.pdbx_seq_one_letter_code
_entity_poly.pdbx_strand_id
1 'polypeptide(L)'
;MFFYSLPILFNDIKSVNFFEFLFMTVAILVLLYISAPQEKNWQPKPYSNFLLTAWLGGVSLYWVFWPFFLCLNAGLVVADLLAKSASITVSTWDEIHFALFLGVVWWSISIWRCSSNTRLRVWAALARLATVAVFVEYGLMMFIRIYYPRIFFNCEEALLDYGSCF
;
A
#
# COMPACT_ATOMS: atom_id res chain seq x y z
N MET A 1 6.60 2.67 -0.03
CA MET A 1 6.10 1.30 0.20
C MET A 1 7.27 0.35 0.07
N PHE A 2 7.33 -0.64 0.94
CA PHE A 2 8.38 -1.65 1.06
C PHE A 2 9.79 -1.14 1.36
N PHE A 3 9.93 0.11 1.83
CA PHE A 3 11.25 0.70 2.06
C PHE A 3 11.98 0.00 3.21
N TYR A 4 11.25 -0.40 4.25
CA TYR A 4 11.82 -1.09 5.41
C TYR A 4 11.39 -2.55 5.54
N SER A 5 10.14 -2.88 5.18
CA SER A 5 9.61 -4.23 5.33
C SER A 5 10.30 -5.28 4.46
N LEU A 6 10.59 -4.99 3.18
CA LEU A 6 11.28 -5.96 2.30
C LEU A 6 12.72 -6.23 2.74
N PRO A 7 13.55 -5.22 3.07
CA PRO A 7 14.87 -5.48 3.65
C PRO A 7 14.81 -6.36 4.91
N ILE A 8 13.87 -6.10 5.82
CA ILE A 8 13.70 -6.90 7.05
C ILE A 8 13.30 -8.34 6.70
N LEU A 9 12.36 -8.51 5.76
CA LEU A 9 11.89 -9.82 5.35
C LEU A 9 13.00 -10.68 4.73
N PHE A 10 13.85 -10.09 3.88
CA PHE A 10 14.92 -10.82 3.20
C PHE A 10 16.17 -11.01 4.06
N ASN A 11 16.57 -10.01 4.86
CA ASN A 11 17.83 -10.06 5.60
C ASN A 11 17.67 -10.69 6.98
N ASP A 12 16.61 -10.34 7.71
CA ASP A 12 16.45 -10.71 9.12
C ASP A 12 15.60 -11.97 9.27
N ILE A 13 14.44 -12.00 8.63
CA ILE A 13 13.45 -13.09 8.79
C ILE A 13 13.83 -14.30 7.92
N LYS A 14 14.39 -14.07 6.72
CA LYS A 14 14.76 -15.10 5.72
C LYS A 14 13.62 -16.09 5.41
N SER A 15 12.37 -15.64 5.53
CA SER A 15 11.18 -16.49 5.37
C SER A 15 10.90 -16.83 3.90
N VAL A 16 11.24 -15.92 2.98
CA VAL A 16 10.94 -16.06 1.55
C VAL A 16 12.18 -15.71 0.73
N ASN A 17 12.48 -16.53 -0.28
CA ASN A 17 13.56 -16.24 -1.21
C ASN A 17 13.16 -15.12 -2.19
N PHE A 18 14.11 -14.30 -2.62
CA PHE A 18 13.88 -13.23 -3.61
C PHE A 18 13.20 -13.76 -4.89
N PHE A 19 13.63 -14.93 -5.38
CA PHE A 19 13.05 -15.56 -6.56
C PHE A 19 11.60 -16.03 -6.35
N GLU A 20 11.26 -16.52 -5.16
CA GLU A 20 9.88 -16.92 -4.82
C GLU A 20 8.98 -15.69 -4.78
N PHE A 21 9.45 -14.61 -4.15
CA PHE A 21 8.74 -13.33 -4.13
C PHE A 21 8.51 -12.77 -5.53
N LEU A 22 9.53 -12.83 -6.40
CA LEU A 22 9.42 -12.40 -7.80
C LEU A 22 8.40 -13.25 -8.56
N PHE A 23 8.46 -14.57 -8.43
CA PHE A 23 7.52 -15.48 -9.09
C PHE A 23 6.08 -15.24 -8.65
N MET A 24 5.84 -15.08 -7.35
CA MET A 24 4.52 -14.73 -6.81
C MET A 24 4.02 -13.39 -7.36
N THR A 25 4.88 -12.37 -7.41
CA THR A 25 4.53 -11.05 -7.95
C THR A 25 4.15 -11.13 -9.43
N VAL A 26 4.92 -11.87 -10.24
CA VAL A 26 4.62 -12.07 -11.66
C VAL A 26 3.32 -12.86 -11.84
N ALA A 27 3.10 -13.92 -11.06
CA ALA A 27 1.87 -14.70 -11.12
C ALA A 27 0.62 -13.84 -10.81
N ILE A 28 0.69 -13.00 -9.76
CA ILE A 28 -0.38 -12.06 -9.42
C ILE A 28 -0.58 -11.04 -10.54
N LEU A 29 0.51 -10.50 -11.11
CA LEU A 29 0.42 -9.54 -12.22
C LEU A 29 -0.27 -10.16 -13.45
N VAL A 30 0.08 -11.40 -13.81
CA VAL A 30 -0.56 -12.12 -14.93
C VAL A 30 -2.05 -12.32 -14.65
N LEU A 31 -2.43 -12.72 -13.44
CA LEU A 31 -3.82 -12.87 -13.04
C LEU A 31 -4.59 -11.53 -13.09
N LEU A 32 -3.96 -10.44 -12.62
CA LEU A 32 -4.53 -9.09 -12.68
C LEU A 32 -4.63 -8.56 -14.10
N TYR A 33 -3.68 -8.92 -14.97
CA TYR A 33 -3.73 -8.60 -16.38
C TYR A 33 -4.90 -9.30 -17.06
N ILE A 34 -5.06 -10.61 -16.85
CA ILE A 34 -6.17 -11.39 -17.41
C ILE A 34 -7.54 -10.90 -16.86
N SER A 35 -7.62 -10.44 -15.62
CA SER A 35 -8.86 -9.86 -15.05
C SER A 35 -9.08 -8.38 -15.37
N ALA A 36 -8.12 -7.68 -15.97
CA ALA A 36 -8.27 -6.28 -16.33
C ALA A 36 -9.26 -6.11 -17.50
N PRO A 37 -10.24 -5.20 -17.38
CA PRO A 37 -11.21 -4.94 -18.44
C PRO A 37 -10.52 -4.31 -19.66
N GLN A 38 -11.03 -4.63 -20.85
CA GLN A 38 -10.59 -4.03 -22.11
C GLN A 38 -11.47 -2.83 -22.45
N GLU A 39 -10.86 -1.78 -23.00
CA GLU A 39 -11.47 -0.46 -23.19
C GLU A 39 -12.80 -0.54 -23.96
N LYS A 40 -13.86 0.02 -23.37
CA LYS A 40 -15.13 0.32 -24.07
C LYS A 40 -15.30 1.83 -24.06
N ASN A 41 -15.01 2.48 -25.19
CA ASN A 41 -15.34 3.87 -25.52
C ASN A 41 -15.42 4.80 -24.29
N TRP A 42 -14.28 5.14 -23.70
CA TRP A 42 -14.25 6.05 -22.56
C TRP A 42 -14.64 7.47 -22.98
N GLN A 43 -15.67 8.02 -22.33
CA GLN A 43 -16.02 9.43 -22.44
C GLN A 43 -15.91 10.08 -21.06
N PRO A 44 -15.16 11.20 -20.93
CA PRO A 44 -15.05 11.91 -19.67
C PRO A 44 -16.40 12.45 -19.23
N LYS A 45 -16.85 12.07 -18.03
CA LYS A 45 -18.02 12.68 -17.39
C LYS A 45 -17.62 14.02 -16.76
N PRO A 46 -18.48 15.05 -16.80
CA PRO A 46 -18.18 16.35 -16.21
C PRO A 46 -17.91 16.24 -14.69
N TYR A 47 -16.86 16.94 -14.24
CA TYR A 47 -16.35 16.91 -12.88
C TYR A 47 -17.14 17.84 -11.95
N SER A 48 -18.20 17.35 -11.30
CA SER A 48 -18.84 18.11 -10.23
C SER A 48 -18.21 17.84 -8.86
N ASN A 49 -17.77 16.60 -8.58
CA ASN A 49 -17.14 16.20 -7.32
C ASN A 49 -16.09 15.11 -7.54
N PHE A 50 -14.80 15.45 -7.49
CA PHE A 50 -13.70 14.52 -7.84
C PHE A 50 -13.76 13.18 -7.09
N LEU A 51 -13.90 13.19 -5.76
CA LEU A 51 -13.92 11.97 -4.95
C LEU A 51 -15.11 11.06 -5.31
N LEU A 52 -16.30 11.63 -5.42
CA LEU A 52 -17.48 10.85 -5.80
C LEU A 52 -17.37 10.32 -7.24
N THR A 53 -16.90 11.15 -8.17
CA THR A 53 -16.71 10.73 -9.57
C THR A 53 -15.65 9.64 -9.69
N ALA A 54 -14.55 9.72 -8.93
CA ALA A 54 -13.51 8.69 -8.89
C ALA A 54 -14.05 7.38 -8.30
N TRP A 55 -14.78 7.46 -7.19
CA TRP A 55 -15.43 6.31 -6.56
C TRP A 55 -16.43 5.62 -7.49
N LEU A 56 -17.15 6.38 -8.33
CA LEU A 56 -18.10 5.83 -9.29
C LEU A 56 -17.45 5.32 -10.59
N GLY A 57 -16.13 5.41 -10.74
CA GLY A 57 -15.43 4.97 -11.95
C GLY A 57 -15.56 5.94 -13.12
N GLY A 58 -15.81 7.23 -12.86
CA GLY A 58 -15.98 8.25 -13.91
C GLY A 58 -14.69 8.99 -14.30
N VAL A 59 -13.60 8.77 -13.57
CA VAL A 59 -12.32 9.47 -13.77
C VAL A 59 -11.33 8.54 -14.48
N SER A 60 -10.36 9.09 -15.22
CA SER A 60 -9.26 8.29 -15.78
C SER A 60 -8.42 7.68 -14.67
N LEU A 61 -7.98 6.43 -14.87
CA LEU A 61 -7.16 5.70 -13.91
C LEU A 61 -5.92 6.49 -13.47
N TYR A 62 -5.27 7.19 -14.40
CA TYR A 62 -4.06 7.95 -14.13
C TYR A 62 -4.26 9.01 -13.04
N TRP A 63 -5.36 9.76 -13.11
CA TRP A 63 -5.68 10.85 -12.18
C TRP A 63 -6.09 10.34 -10.79
N VAL A 64 -6.69 9.15 -10.71
CA VAL A 64 -7.03 8.52 -9.43
C VAL A 64 -5.81 7.84 -8.80
N PHE A 65 -4.92 7.29 -9.63
CA PHE A 65 -3.76 6.53 -9.18
C PHE A 65 -2.68 7.42 -8.55
N TRP A 66 -2.11 8.35 -9.31
CA TRP A 66 -0.87 9.02 -8.92
C TRP A 66 -0.96 9.86 -7.64
N PRO A 67 -1.97 10.75 -7.47
CA PRO A 67 -2.02 11.60 -6.28
C PRO A 67 -2.12 10.79 -4.99
N PHE A 68 -2.99 9.78 -4.98
CA PHE A 68 -3.16 8.89 -3.83
C PHE A 68 -1.92 8.02 -3.60
N PHE A 69 -1.36 7.45 -4.67
CA PHE A 69 -0.16 6.63 -4.56
C PHE A 69 1.01 7.41 -3.96
N LEU A 70 1.27 8.63 -4.45
CA LEU A 70 2.36 9.46 -3.93
C LEU A 70 2.11 9.90 -2.49
N CYS A 71 0.90 10.37 -2.18
CA CYS A 71 0.53 10.80 -0.82
C CYS A 71 0.64 9.65 0.18
N LEU A 72 0.11 8.47 -0.16
CA LEU A 72 0.20 7.28 0.68
C LEU A 72 1.65 6.85 0.90
N ASN A 73 2.45 6.77 -0.16
CA ASN A 73 3.85 6.36 -0.04
C ASN A 73 4.66 7.34 0.79
N ALA A 74 4.44 8.64 0.62
CA ALA A 74 5.08 9.66 1.43
C ALA A 74 4.66 9.54 2.90
N GLY A 75 3.36 9.38 3.16
CA GLY A 75 2.82 9.21 4.52
C GLY A 75 3.41 8.00 5.24
N LEU A 76 3.45 6.84 4.57
CA LEU A 76 4.04 5.61 5.13
C LEU A 76 5.53 5.79 5.45
N VAL A 77 6.31 6.34 4.51
CA VAL A 77 7.75 6.56 4.72
C VAL A 77 8.01 7.55 5.85
N VAL A 78 7.23 8.63 5.94
CA VAL A 78 7.36 9.62 7.03
C VAL A 78 7.00 8.99 8.37
N ALA A 79 5.89 8.24 8.45
CA ALA A 79 5.49 7.55 9.68
C ALA A 79 6.59 6.58 10.16
N ASP A 80 7.14 5.79 9.25
CA ASP A 80 8.21 4.84 9.55
C ASP A 80 9.51 5.52 9.99
N LEU A 81 9.88 6.64 9.34
CA LEU A 81 11.05 7.42 9.72
C LEU A 81 10.89 8.02 11.12
N LEU A 82 9.72 8.60 11.41
CA LEU A 82 9.42 9.21 12.70
C LEU A 82 9.41 8.16 13.83
N ALA A 83 8.87 6.98 13.57
CA ALA A 83 8.92 5.87 14.53
C ALA A 83 10.37 5.42 14.78
N LYS A 84 11.16 5.26 13.72
CA LYS A 84 12.57 4.86 13.85
C LYS A 84 13.44 5.92 14.54
N SER A 85 13.13 7.20 14.37
CA SER A 85 13.83 8.29 15.06
C SER A 85 13.32 8.54 16.48
N ALA A 86 12.47 7.64 17.01
CA ALA A 86 11.84 7.76 18.32
C ALA A 86 11.11 9.10 18.53
N SER A 87 10.52 9.64 17.46
CA SER A 87 9.83 10.92 17.46
C SER A 87 8.32 10.77 17.63
N ILE A 88 7.79 9.55 17.46
CA ILE A 88 6.41 9.17 17.72
C ILE A 88 6.39 7.81 18.41
N THR A 89 5.39 7.59 19.27
CA THR A 89 5.23 6.30 19.96
C THR A 89 4.68 5.22 19.03
N VAL A 90 4.72 3.95 19.46
CA VAL A 90 4.16 2.82 18.69
C VAL A 90 2.66 3.01 18.51
N SER A 91 1.97 3.48 19.55
CA SER A 91 0.54 3.80 19.49
C SER A 91 0.23 4.87 18.43
N THR A 92 1.00 5.95 18.36
CA THR A 92 0.80 6.99 17.34
C THR A 92 1.12 6.48 15.94
N TRP A 93 2.14 5.63 15.79
CA TRP A 93 2.46 4.99 14.52
C TRP A 93 1.30 4.11 14.02
N ASP A 94 0.66 3.35 14.92
CA ASP A 94 -0.53 2.54 14.60
C ASP A 94 -1.73 3.41 14.17
N GLU A 95 -1.98 4.51 14.88
CA GLU A 95 -3.06 5.44 14.55
C GLU A 95 -2.89 6.03 13.15
N ILE A 96 -1.67 6.45 12.79
CA ILE A 96 -1.36 6.95 11.45
C ILE A 96 -1.61 5.87 10.39
N HIS A 97 -1.13 4.63 10.64
CA HIS A 97 -1.35 3.52 9.72
C HIS A 97 -2.84 3.20 9.54
N PHE A 98 -3.61 3.20 10.62
CA PHE A 98 -5.05 2.95 10.60
C PHE A 98 -5.80 4.06 9.85
N ALA A 99 -5.46 5.33 10.06
CA ALA A 99 -6.05 6.45 9.33
C ALA A 99 -5.76 6.36 7.82
N LEU A 100 -4.53 6.04 7.44
CA LEU A 100 -4.13 5.84 6.05
C LEU A 100 -4.84 4.62 5.42
N PHE A 101 -5.08 3.55 6.19
CA PHE A 101 -5.72 2.33 5.72
C PHE A 101 -7.13 2.57 5.18
N LEU A 102 -7.92 3.44 5.81
CA LEU A 102 -9.23 3.83 5.29
C LEU A 102 -9.12 4.48 3.90
N GLY A 103 -8.13 5.34 3.72
CA GLY A 103 -7.80 5.94 2.43
C GLY A 103 -7.41 4.88 1.38
N VAL A 104 -6.67 3.84 1.78
CA VAL A 104 -6.30 2.71 0.92
C VAL A 104 -7.50 1.89 0.48
N VAL A 105 -8.44 1.60 1.37
CA VAL A 105 -9.69 0.91 1.01
C VAL A 105 -10.45 1.72 -0.03
N TRP A 106 -10.56 3.03 0.19
CA TRP A 106 -11.25 3.91 -0.74
C TRP A 106 -10.56 3.98 -2.10
N TRP A 107 -9.24 4.11 -2.08
CA TRP A 107 -8.41 4.19 -3.27
C TRP A 107 -8.49 2.89 -4.06
N SER A 108 -8.46 1.74 -3.38
CA SER A 108 -8.59 0.42 -4.00
C SER A 108 -9.91 0.29 -4.75
N ILE A 109 -11.04 0.61 -4.14
CA ILE A 109 -12.35 0.56 -4.83
C ILE A 109 -12.35 1.47 -6.07
N SER A 110 -11.80 2.67 -5.94
CA SER A 110 -11.70 3.65 -7.03
C SER A 110 -10.82 3.16 -8.17
N ILE A 111 -9.67 2.52 -7.88
CA ILE A 111 -8.77 1.93 -8.89
C ILE A 111 -9.47 0.79 -9.63
N TRP A 112 -10.18 -0.11 -8.95
CA TRP A 112 -10.86 -1.22 -9.60
C TRP A 112 -11.96 -0.74 -10.56
N ARG A 113 -12.73 0.26 -10.13
CA ARG A 113 -13.79 0.86 -10.94
C ARG A 113 -13.26 1.71 -12.08
N CYS A 114 -12.15 2.44 -11.89
CA CYS A 114 -11.51 3.23 -12.94
C CYS A 114 -10.59 2.41 -13.85
N SER A 115 -10.40 1.10 -13.59
CA SER A 115 -9.50 0.24 -14.38
C SER A 115 -9.92 0.11 -15.85
N SER A 116 -11.19 0.35 -16.18
CA SER A 116 -11.67 0.42 -17.57
C SER A 116 -11.29 1.72 -18.29
N ASN A 117 -10.89 2.74 -17.54
CA ASN A 117 -10.67 4.11 -18.03
C ASN A 117 -9.18 4.37 -18.29
N THR A 118 -8.55 3.43 -19.00
CA THR A 118 -7.16 3.52 -19.45
C THR A 118 -7.02 2.92 -20.84
N ARG A 119 -6.11 3.48 -21.64
CA ARG A 119 -5.83 3.02 -23.01
C ARG A 119 -5.12 1.68 -23.05
N LEU A 120 -4.28 1.39 -22.05
CA LEU A 120 -3.49 0.16 -22.02
C LEU A 120 -3.89 -0.68 -20.82
N ARG A 121 -4.29 -1.92 -21.10
CA ARG A 121 -4.65 -2.94 -20.10
C ARG A 121 -3.54 -3.18 -19.07
N VAL A 122 -2.28 -3.06 -19.49
CA VAL A 122 -1.11 -3.19 -18.61
C VAL A 122 -1.15 -2.16 -17.49
N TRP A 123 -1.55 -0.91 -17.76
CA TRP A 123 -1.65 0.12 -16.71
C TRP A 123 -2.72 -0.20 -15.67
N ALA A 124 -3.86 -0.78 -16.08
CA ALA A 124 -4.87 -1.24 -15.14
C ALA A 124 -4.35 -2.38 -14.26
N ALA A 125 -3.64 -3.34 -14.86
CA ALA A 125 -3.03 -4.45 -14.13
C ALA A 125 -1.98 -3.97 -13.12
N LEU A 126 -1.09 -3.06 -13.52
CA LEU A 126 -0.07 -2.49 -12.65
C LEU A 126 -0.68 -1.65 -11.51
N ALA A 127 -1.71 -0.85 -11.80
CA ALA A 127 -2.40 -0.09 -10.76
C ALA A 127 -3.08 -1.00 -9.72
N ARG A 128 -3.70 -2.10 -10.17
CA ARG A 128 -4.27 -3.12 -9.29
C ARG A 128 -3.20 -3.92 -8.54
N LEU A 129 -2.03 -4.14 -9.15
CA LEU A 129 -0.92 -4.80 -8.45
C LEU A 129 -0.41 -3.90 -7.34
N ALA A 130 -0.27 -2.60 -7.60
CA ALA A 130 0.18 -1.64 -6.59
C ALA A 130 -0.77 -1.56 -5.39
N THR A 131 -2.09 -1.57 -5.60
CA THR A 131 -3.06 -1.61 -4.50
C THR A 131 -2.97 -2.93 -3.70
N VAL A 132 -2.88 -4.08 -4.35
CA VAL A 132 -2.65 -5.38 -3.68
C VAL A 132 -1.36 -5.33 -2.87
N ALA A 133 -0.30 -4.79 -3.45
CA ALA A 133 1.00 -4.69 -2.83
C ALA A 133 0.97 -3.76 -1.60
N VAL A 134 0.14 -2.70 -1.58
CA VAL A 134 -0.12 -1.93 -0.34
C VAL A 134 -0.74 -2.81 0.74
N PHE A 135 -1.73 -3.65 0.44
CA PHE A 135 -2.28 -4.56 1.46
C PHE A 135 -1.24 -5.55 1.99
N VAL A 136 -0.37 -6.04 1.10
CA VAL A 136 0.77 -6.89 1.50
C VAL A 136 1.72 -6.11 2.42
N GLU A 137 2.02 -4.85 2.11
CA GLU A 137 2.83 -3.97 2.98
C GLU A 137 2.20 -3.86 4.38
N TYR A 138 0.91 -3.57 4.47
CA TYR A 138 0.21 -3.50 5.77
C TYR A 138 0.29 -4.84 6.53
N GLY A 139 0.10 -5.96 5.83
CA GLY A 139 0.24 -7.29 6.43
C GLY A 139 1.65 -7.56 6.94
N LEU A 140 2.68 -7.18 6.18
CA LEU A 140 4.08 -7.30 6.57
C LEU A 140 4.42 -6.41 7.75
N MET A 141 3.96 -5.16 7.76
CA MET A 141 4.18 -4.24 8.87
C MET A 141 3.50 -4.74 10.15
N MET A 142 2.27 -5.26 10.06
CA MET A 142 1.60 -5.90 11.19
C MET A 142 2.36 -7.13 11.69
N PHE A 143 2.86 -7.96 10.77
CA PHE A 143 3.67 -9.14 11.10
C PHE A 143 4.98 -8.76 11.81
N ILE A 144 5.72 -7.79 11.27
CA ILE A 144 6.95 -7.28 11.88
C ILE A 144 6.66 -6.68 13.26
N ARG A 145 5.57 -5.91 13.40
CA ARG A 145 5.18 -5.34 14.69
C ARG A 145 4.92 -6.42 15.76
N ILE A 146 4.22 -7.50 15.41
CA ILE A 146 3.87 -8.56 16.37
C ILE A 146 5.08 -9.43 16.73
N TYR A 147 5.85 -9.85 15.73
CA TYR A 147 6.89 -10.88 15.91
C TYR A 147 8.32 -10.32 16.03
N TYR A 148 8.55 -9.11 15.52
CA TYR A 148 9.89 -8.50 15.44
C TYR A 148 9.89 -7.01 15.85
N PRO A 149 9.23 -6.62 16.95
CA PRO A 149 9.09 -5.20 17.32
C PRO A 149 10.45 -4.51 17.50
N ARG A 150 11.45 -5.23 18.02
CA ARG A 150 12.80 -4.71 18.29
C ARG A 150 13.62 -4.31 17.05
N ILE A 151 13.27 -4.83 15.88
CA ILE A 151 13.97 -4.48 14.63
C ILE A 151 13.55 -3.08 14.17
N PHE A 152 12.36 -2.65 14.58
CA PHE A 152 11.72 -1.44 14.08
C PHE A 152 11.62 -0.32 15.12
N PHE A 153 11.35 -0.65 16.38
CA PHE A 153 11.19 0.29 17.48
C PHE A 153 12.35 0.22 18.49
N ASN A 154 12.72 1.36 19.06
CA ASN A 154 13.74 1.40 20.12
C ASN A 154 13.21 0.81 21.43
N CYS A 155 14.10 0.20 22.23
CA CYS A 155 13.72 -0.44 23.50
C CYS A 155 13.04 0.52 24.49
N GLU A 156 13.42 1.81 24.50
CA GLU A 156 12.83 2.79 25.41
C GLU A 156 11.33 3.02 25.11
N GLU A 157 10.97 3.07 23.82
CA GLU A 157 9.59 3.23 23.38
C GLU A 157 8.78 1.94 23.57
N ALA A 158 9.39 0.80 23.25
CA ALA A 158 8.77 -0.50 23.51
C ALA A 158 8.49 -0.71 25.01
N LEU A 159 9.39 -0.24 25.88
CA LEU A 159 9.21 -0.32 27.33
C LEU A 159 8.13 0.65 27.84
N LEU A 160 7.99 1.83 27.25
CA LEU A 160 6.93 2.79 27.56
C LEU A 160 5.53 2.27 27.18
N ASP A 161 5.38 1.70 25.99
CA ASP A 161 4.07 1.27 25.48
C ASP A 161 3.69 -0.16 25.92
N TYR A 162 4.66 -1.09 26.00
CA TYR A 162 4.41 -2.51 26.33
C TYR A 162 4.86 -2.91 27.73
N GLY A 163 5.44 -1.98 28.52
CA GLY A 163 5.93 -2.25 29.86
C GLY A 163 7.13 -3.20 29.92
N SER A 164 7.67 -3.60 28.77
CA SER A 164 8.81 -4.51 28.68
C SER A 164 9.51 -4.37 27.34
N CYS A 165 10.83 -4.56 27.34
CA CYS A 165 11.60 -4.77 26.12
C CYS A 165 12.04 -6.24 26.10
N PHE A 166 11.17 -7.17 25.66
CA PHE A 166 11.50 -8.60 25.46
C PHE A 166 11.66 -8.95 23.99
#